data_AF-A0A4R3E7N0-F1
#
_entry.id   AF-A0A4R3E7N0-F1
#
_cell.length_a   1.000
_cell.length_b   1.000
_cell.length_c   1.000
_cell.angle_alpha   90.00
_cell.angle_beta   90.00
_cell.angle_gamma   90.00
#
_symmetry.space_group_name_H-M   'P 1'
#
loop_
_entity.id
_entity.type
_entity.pdbx_description
1 polymer ?
#
loop_
_entity_poly.entity_id
_entity_poly.type
_entity_poly.pdbx_seq_one_letter_code
_entity_poly.pdbx_strand_id
1 'polypeptide(L)'
;MVVRRGVRSIVVTLLLYLVSSAAVGYFMFHAQHGSRGLEARSDVQEALRAEEEQLAALVSERKGWEQRLSLMRDEAVDRDLLEERARTVLGRVHKNDVVIMGR
;
A
#
# COMPACT_ATOMS: atom_id res chain seq x y z
N MET A 1 -2.65 76.40 -5.57
CA MET A 1 -1.88 75.16 -5.35
C MET A 1 -2.81 74.07 -4.80
N VAL A 2 -3.69 73.46 -5.62
CA VAL A 2 -4.64 72.42 -5.13
C VAL A 2 -4.86 71.24 -6.09
N VAL A 3 -4.34 71.30 -7.32
CA VAL A 3 -4.61 70.26 -8.35
C VAL A 3 -3.79 68.97 -8.15
N ARG A 4 -2.65 69.01 -7.44
CA ARG A 4 -1.75 67.84 -7.30
C ARG A 4 -2.29 66.73 -6.39
N ARG A 5 -3.32 67.00 -5.57
CA ARG A 5 -3.86 66.04 -4.60
C ARG A 5 -4.69 64.93 -5.26
N GLY A 6 -5.45 65.26 -6.32
CA GLY A 6 -6.30 64.30 -7.04
C GLY A 6 -5.50 63.30 -7.89
N VAL A 7 -4.49 63.80 -8.62
CA VAL A 7 -3.64 62.95 -9.49
C VAL A 7 -2.90 61.90 -8.67
N ARG A 8 -2.37 62.28 -7.50
CA ARG A 8 -1.65 61.35 -6.62
C ARG A 8 -2.56 60.24 -6.09
N SER A 9 -3.82 60.55 -5.78
CA SER A 9 -4.81 59.55 -5.37
C SER A 9 -5.13 58.57 -6.50
N ILE A 10 -5.38 59.08 -7.70
CA ILE A 10 -5.69 58.26 -8.88
C ILE A 10 -4.52 57.34 -9.23
N VAL A 11 -3.30 57.88 -9.22
CA VAL A 11 -2.07 57.11 -9.50
C VAL A 11 -1.88 56.01 -8.46
N VAL A 12 -2.09 56.29 -7.17
CA VAL A 12 -1.96 55.28 -6.11
C VAL A 12 -3.01 54.18 -6.27
N THR A 13 -4.26 54.51 -6.60
CA THR A 13 -5.31 53.51 -6.85
C THR A 13 -4.98 52.62 -8.06
N LEU A 14 -4.52 53.21 -9.15
CA LEU A 14 -4.12 52.45 -10.34
C LEU A 14 -2.93 51.52 -10.06
N LEU A 15 -1.94 52.03 -9.32
CA LEU A 15 -0.75 51.26 -8.94
C LEU A 15 -1.13 50.10 -8.03
N LEU A 16 -2.04 50.33 -7.07
CA LEU A 16 -2.57 49.28 -6.20
C LEU A 16 -3.24 48.17 -7.03
N TYR A 17 -4.16 48.52 -7.94
CA TYR A 17 -4.82 47.52 -8.78
C TYR A 17 -3.86 46.77 -9.70
N LEU A 18 -2.85 47.44 -10.25
CA LEU A 18 -1.83 46.80 -11.07
C LEU A 18 -1.05 45.76 -10.26
N VAL A 19 -0.58 46.13 -9.07
CA VAL A 19 0.19 45.23 -8.19
C VAL A 19 -0.67 44.08 -7.70
N SER A 20 -1.92 44.33 -7.30
CA SER A 20 -2.85 43.28 -6.89
C SER A 20 -3.13 42.30 -8.02
N SER A 21 -3.35 42.79 -9.26
CA SER A 21 -3.60 41.94 -10.43
C SER A 21 -2.36 41.11 -10.79
N ALA A 22 -1.16 41.69 -10.71
CA ALA A 22 0.09 40.98 -10.93
C ALA A 22 0.32 39.88 -9.88
N ALA A 23 0.02 40.16 -8.60
CA ALA A 23 0.11 39.17 -7.53
C ALA A 23 -0.87 38.01 -7.77
N VAL A 24 -2.13 38.30 -8.12
CA VAL A 24 -3.12 37.26 -8.45
C VAL A 24 -2.66 36.42 -9.64
N GLY A 25 -2.17 37.05 -10.71
CA GLY A 25 -1.64 36.35 -11.88
C GLY A 25 -0.45 35.44 -11.53
N TYR A 26 0.47 35.94 -10.70
CA TYR A 26 1.60 35.16 -10.19
C TYR A 26 1.13 33.94 -9.40
N PHE A 27 0.22 34.12 -8.44
CA PHE A 27 -0.32 33.00 -7.67
C PHE A 27 -1.12 32.02 -8.52
N MET A 28 -1.87 32.49 -9.52
CA MET A 28 -2.61 31.62 -10.44
C MET A 28 -1.67 30.78 -11.30
N PHE A 29 -0.61 31.40 -11.85
CA PHE A 29 0.42 30.71 -12.62
C PHE A 29 1.16 29.67 -11.76
N HIS A 30 1.55 30.03 -10.54
CA HIS A 30 2.20 29.14 -9.59
C HIS A 30 1.25 28.11 -8.95
N ALA A 31 -0.06 28.32 -8.96
CA ALA A 31 -1.02 27.28 -8.61
C ALA A 31 -1.10 26.20 -9.69
N GLN A 32 -0.93 26.60 -10.96
CA GLN A 32 -0.94 25.70 -12.11
C GLN A 32 0.39 24.95 -12.32
N HIS A 33 1.53 25.61 -12.06
CA HIS A 33 2.89 25.06 -12.26
C HIS A 33 3.63 24.74 -10.96
N GLY A 34 3.06 25.07 -9.81
CA GLY A 34 3.67 24.80 -8.52
C GLY A 34 3.48 23.33 -8.15
N SER A 35 4.48 22.78 -7.48
CA SER A 35 4.66 21.41 -6.99
C SER A 35 3.52 20.79 -6.15
N ARG A 36 2.33 21.40 -6.12
CA ARG A 36 1.13 20.99 -5.37
C ARG A 36 -0.16 21.00 -6.21
N GLY A 37 -0.13 21.49 -7.46
CA GLY A 37 -1.31 21.62 -8.32
C GLY A 37 -1.27 20.65 -9.51
N LEU A 38 -2.14 19.62 -9.49
CA LEU A 38 -2.47 18.66 -10.55
C LEU A 38 -1.34 17.78 -11.14
N GLU A 39 -0.12 18.28 -11.33
CA GLU A 39 0.99 17.57 -11.97
C GLU A 39 1.81 16.71 -10.98
N ALA A 40 1.93 17.16 -9.72
CA ALA A 40 2.50 16.31 -8.66
C ALA A 40 1.65 15.07 -8.33
N ARG A 41 0.42 15.00 -8.87
CA ARG A 41 -0.44 13.81 -8.74
C ARG A 41 -0.26 12.83 -9.88
N SER A 42 0.15 13.26 -11.08
CA SER A 42 0.37 12.31 -12.19
C SER A 42 1.58 11.44 -11.89
N ASP A 43 2.70 12.04 -11.50
CA ASP A 43 3.96 11.32 -11.32
C ASP A 43 3.88 10.38 -10.11
N VAL A 44 3.19 10.82 -9.05
CA VAL A 44 2.96 9.98 -7.87
C VAL A 44 1.94 8.87 -8.15
N GLN A 45 0.92 9.12 -8.99
CA GLN A 45 -0.03 8.06 -9.38
C GLN A 45 0.60 7.04 -10.31
N GLU A 46 1.48 7.45 -11.21
CA GLU A 46 2.17 6.55 -12.13
C GLU A 46 3.16 5.65 -11.37
N ALA A 47 3.92 6.22 -10.43
CA ALA A 47 4.75 5.45 -9.50
C ALA A 47 3.91 4.51 -8.62
N LEU A 48 2.73 4.95 -8.12
CA LEU A 48 1.83 4.08 -7.35
C LEU A 48 1.36 2.88 -8.17
N ARG A 49 0.94 3.12 -9.42
CA ARG A 49 0.44 2.05 -10.31
C ARG A 49 1.53 1.01 -10.60
N ALA A 50 2.75 1.46 -10.87
CA ALA A 50 3.87 0.55 -11.12
C ALA A 50 4.20 -0.33 -9.89
N GLU A 51 4.13 0.24 -8.68
CA GLU A 51 4.34 -0.52 -7.44
C GLU A 51 3.16 -1.44 -7.10
N GLU A 52 1.91 -1.02 -7.37
CA GLU A 52 0.72 -1.85 -7.20
C GLU A 52 0.71 -3.07 -8.15
N GLU A 53 1.15 -2.91 -9.40
CA GLU A 53 1.30 -4.02 -10.35
C GLU A 53 2.37 -5.03 -9.90
N GLN A 54 3.51 -4.53 -9.40
CA GLN A 54 4.57 -5.40 -8.83
C GLN A 54 4.06 -6.17 -7.61
N LEU A 55 3.33 -5.50 -6.72
CA LEU A 55 2.72 -6.12 -5.55
C LEU A 55 1.71 -7.20 -5.96
N ALA A 56 0.85 -6.91 -6.94
CA ALA A 56 -0.13 -7.87 -7.44
C ALA A 56 0.54 -9.12 -8.03
N ALA A 57 1.61 -8.93 -8.81
CA ALA A 57 2.40 -10.03 -9.35
C ALA A 57 3.01 -10.89 -8.24
N LEU A 58 3.69 -10.28 -7.25
CA LEU A 58 4.30 -10.99 -6.11
C LEU A 58 3.26 -11.73 -5.24
N VAL A 59 2.09 -11.13 -5.01
CA VAL A 59 1.00 -11.77 -4.26
C VAL A 59 0.44 -12.97 -5.03
N SER A 60 0.32 -12.88 -6.36
CA SER A 60 -0.10 -13.99 -7.19
C SER A 60 0.89 -15.15 -7.14
N GLU A 61 2.20 -14.84 -7.16
CA GLU A 61 3.26 -15.84 -7.07
C GLU A 61 3.25 -16.54 -5.71
N ARG A 62 3.17 -15.77 -4.62
CA ARG A 62 3.05 -16.29 -3.25
C ARG A 62 1.85 -17.24 -3.14
N LYS A 63 0.68 -16.86 -3.63
CA LYS A 63 -0.51 -17.72 -3.59
C LYS A 63 -0.31 -19.03 -4.37
N GLY A 64 0.37 -18.97 -5.52
CA GLY A 64 0.73 -20.17 -6.27
C GLY A 64 1.66 -21.10 -5.49
N TRP A 65 2.66 -20.54 -4.81
CA TRP A 65 3.54 -21.29 -3.91
C TRP A 65 2.81 -21.84 -2.69
N GLU A 66 1.89 -21.09 -2.09
CA GLU A 66 1.08 -21.55 -0.96
C GLU A 66 0.16 -22.69 -1.33
N GLN A 67 -0.45 -22.65 -2.52
CA GLN A 67 -1.30 -23.74 -3.00
C GLN A 67 -0.47 -25.00 -3.30
N ARG A 68 0.73 -24.85 -3.87
CA ARG A 68 1.67 -25.97 -4.06
C ARG A 68 2.15 -26.52 -2.72
N LEU A 69 2.48 -25.64 -1.78
CA LEU A 69 2.88 -26.03 -0.44
C LEU A 69 1.73 -26.71 0.30
N SER A 70 0.48 -26.26 0.17
CA SER A 70 -0.66 -26.94 0.80
C SER A 70 -0.90 -28.34 0.24
N LEU A 71 -0.65 -28.54 -1.06
CA LEU A 71 -0.72 -29.87 -1.68
C LEU A 71 0.45 -30.77 -1.24
N MET A 72 1.62 -30.20 -0.95
CA MET A 72 2.76 -30.93 -0.39
C MET A 72 2.66 -31.12 1.13
N ARG A 73 1.93 -30.24 1.83
CA ARG A 73 1.72 -30.25 3.28
C ARG A 73 0.46 -31.06 3.68
N ASP A 74 -0.01 -31.92 2.79
CA ASP A 74 -0.76 -33.13 3.15
C ASP A 74 0.07 -34.02 4.12
N GLU A 75 1.36 -33.71 4.25
CA GLU A 75 2.28 -34.21 5.27
C GLU A 75 2.35 -33.30 6.52
N ALA A 76 1.27 -32.60 6.86
CA ALA A 76 0.99 -32.33 8.26
C ALA A 76 0.64 -33.68 8.90
N VAL A 77 1.67 -34.51 9.06
CA VAL A 77 1.60 -35.90 9.49
C VAL A 77 0.62 -35.99 10.64
N ASP A 78 -0.51 -36.63 10.37
CA ASP A 78 -1.58 -36.74 11.33
C ASP A 78 -1.01 -37.43 12.58
N ARG A 79 -1.24 -36.85 13.75
CA ARG A 79 -0.68 -37.37 15.00
C ARG A 79 -1.10 -38.84 15.21
N ASP A 80 -2.28 -39.18 14.71
CA ASP A 80 -2.84 -40.51 14.76
C ASP A 80 -2.11 -41.50 13.83
N LEU A 81 -1.61 -41.05 12.66
CA LEU A 81 -0.75 -41.86 11.78
C LEU A 81 0.63 -42.12 12.40
N LEU A 82 1.19 -41.16 13.14
CA LEU A 82 2.41 -41.37 13.93
C LEU A 82 2.20 -42.38 15.06
N GLU A 83 1.04 -42.33 15.71
CA GLU A 83 0.69 -43.24 16.79
C GLU A 83 0.46 -44.67 16.29
N GLU A 84 -0.17 -44.84 15.13
CA GLU A 84 -0.30 -46.14 14.46
C GLU A 84 1.07 -46.71 14.09
N ARG A 85 1.93 -45.90 13.43
CA ARG A 85 3.26 -46.36 13.04
C ARG A 85 4.16 -46.69 14.24
N ALA A 86 4.04 -45.94 15.34
CA ALA A 86 4.74 -46.23 16.59
C ALA A 86 4.25 -47.54 17.24
N ARG A 87 2.95 -47.85 17.19
CA ARG A 87 2.41 -49.14 17.64
C ARG A 87 2.93 -50.30 16.78
N THR A 88 2.92 -50.16 15.46
CA THR A 88 3.32 -51.24 14.55
C THR A 88 4.83 -51.50 14.56
N VAL A 89 5.67 -50.46 14.65
CA VAL A 89 7.14 -50.60 14.56
C VAL A 89 7.80 -50.81 15.92
N LEU A 90 7.32 -50.13 16.97
CA LEU A 90 7.94 -50.15 18.29
C LEU A 90 7.18 -51.00 19.32
N GLY A 91 6.05 -51.60 18.94
CA GLY A 91 5.21 -52.37 19.87
C GLY A 91 4.73 -51.53 21.07
N ARG A 92 4.61 -50.21 20.89
CA ARG A 92 4.35 -49.28 21.99
C ARG A 92 2.86 -49.32 22.35
N VAL A 93 2.53 -50.01 23.43
CA VAL A 93 1.18 -50.11 23.98
C VAL A 93 0.93 -48.93 24.93
N HIS A 94 -0.20 -48.24 24.81
CA HIS A 94 -0.52 -47.11 25.70
C HIS A 94 -0.82 -47.65 27.11
N LYS A 95 -0.53 -46.88 28.16
CA LYS A 95 -0.71 -47.31 29.57
C LYS A 95 -2.13 -47.77 29.94
N ASN A 96 -3.12 -47.49 29.09
CA ASN A 96 -4.54 -47.79 29.28
C ASN A 96 -5.05 -48.90 28.33
N ASP A 97 -4.20 -49.51 27.51
CA ASP A 97 -4.64 -50.56 26.57
C ASP A 97 -4.68 -51.93 27.26
N VAL A 98 -5.73 -52.71 26.99
CA VAL A 98 -5.93 -54.06 27.51
C VAL A 98 -5.31 -55.08 26.54
N VAL A 99 -4.22 -55.73 26.95
CA VAL A 99 -3.60 -56.82 26.16
C VAL A 99 -4.27 -58.14 26.51
N ILE A 100 -5.05 -58.70 25.59
CA ILE A 100 -5.61 -60.05 25.71
C ILE A 100 -4.64 -61.01 25.04
N MET A 101 -3.86 -61.76 25.83
CA MET A 101 -3.06 -62.87 25.30
C MET A 101 -3.98 -64.07 25.06
N GLY A 102 -4.27 -64.34 23.79
CA GLY A 102 -4.91 -65.57 23.34
C GLY A 102 -3.97 -66.76 23.55
N ARG A 103 -4.53 -67.84 24.10
CA ARG A 103 -3.91 -69.13 24.39
C ARG A 103 -3.40 -69.85 23.15
#